data_AF-A0AAE6NU67-F1
#
_entry.id   AF-A0AAE6NU67-F1
#
_cell.length_a   1.000
_cell.length_b   1.000
_cell.length_c   1.000
_cell.angle_alpha   90.00
_cell.angle_beta   90.00
_cell.angle_gamma   90.00
#
_symmetry.space_group_name_H-M   'P 1'
#
loop_
_entity.id
_entity.type
_entity.pdbx_description
1 polymer ?
#
loop_
_entity_poly.entity_id
_entity_poly.type
_entity_poly.pdbx_seq_one_letter_code
_entity_poly.pdbx_strand_id
1 'polypeptide(L)' 'MTELLFEPGITHVVVTCWRCKRDQTFYPQDLPDGIDYWAFCGRAVCKGCAAHHPHVTRYPKPLDPWQRSRPSD' A
#
# COMPACT_ATOMS: atom_id res chain seq x y z
N MET A 1 -7.97 -16.78 -2.64
CA MET A 1 -7.15 -15.91 -3.51
C MET A 1 -6.29 -15.08 -2.56
N THR A 2 -4.98 -15.14 -2.65
CA THR A 2 -4.09 -14.37 -1.77
C THR A 2 -3.96 -12.97 -2.34
N GLU A 3 -4.51 -11.97 -1.65
CA GLU A 3 -4.39 -10.58 -2.07
C GLU A 3 -3.01 -10.06 -1.68
N LEU A 4 -2.06 -10.03 -2.61
CA LEU A 4 -0.73 -9.49 -2.34
C LEU A 4 -0.82 -8.01 -1.95
N LEU A 5 -0.03 -7.58 -0.96
CA LEU A 5 0.03 -6.17 -0.58
C LEU A 5 0.65 -5.33 -1.71
N PHE A 6 1.67 -5.89 -2.35
CA PHE A 6 2.36 -5.31 -3.50
C PHE A 6 2.15 -6.21 -4.73
N GLU A 7 1.05 -5.97 -5.43
CA GLU A 7 0.84 -6.58 -6.74
C GLU A 7 1.85 -6.03 -7.76
N PRO A 8 2.13 -6.77 -8.85
CA PRO A 8 2.98 -6.28 -9.93
C PRO A 8 2.52 -4.91 -10.41
N GLY A 9 3.39 -3.91 -10.31
CA GLY A 9 3.06 -2.53 -10.65
C GLY A 9 2.66 -1.64 -9.47
N ILE A 10 2.54 -2.13 -8.24
CA ILE A 10 2.45 -1.28 -7.03
C ILE A 10 3.86 -0.86 -6.60
N THR A 11 4.07 0.44 -6.40
CA THR A 11 5.39 0.98 -6.00
C THR A 11 5.53 1.14 -4.49
N HIS A 12 4.45 1.53 -3.83
CA HIS A 12 4.38 1.72 -2.39
C HIS A 12 2.93 1.67 -1.95
N VAL A 13 2.72 1.49 -0.65
CA VAL A 13 1.41 1.64 -0.02
C VAL A 13 1.48 2.76 1.00
N VAL A 14 0.42 3.55 1.09
CA VAL A 14 0.24 4.55 2.15
C VAL A 14 -0.86 4.08 3.06
N VAL A 15 -0.58 4.14 4.35
CA VAL A 15 -1.51 3.71 5.40
C VAL A 15 -1.84 4.90 6.27
N THR A 16 -3.12 5.27 6.31
CA THR A 16 -3.61 6.38 7.10
C THR A 16 -4.17 5.84 8.41
N CYS A 17 -3.58 6.28 9.54
CA CYS A 17 -4.09 5.89 10.84
C CYS A 17 -5.47 6.52 11.10
N TRP A 18 -6.50 5.73 11.40
CA TRP A 18 -7.83 6.28 11.70
C TRP A 18 -7.87 7.20 12.91
N ARG A 19 -7.02 6.92 13.91
CA ARG A 19 -7.03 7.63 15.19
C ARG A 19 -6.30 8.97 15.10
N CYS A 20 -5.04 8.97 14.67
CA CYS A 20 -4.20 10.18 14.64
C CYS A 20 -4.06 10.82 13.26
N LYS A 21 -4.69 10.25 12.22
CA LYS A 21 -4.68 10.73 10.83
C LYS A 21 -3.28 10.87 10.20
N ARG A 22 -2.25 10.28 10.81
CA ARG A 22 -0.91 10.25 10.23
C ARG A 22 -0.82 9.20 9.15
N ASP A 23 -0.22 9.60 8.04
CA ASP A 23 0.12 8.72 6.94
C ASP A 23 1.47 8.05 7.19
N GLN A 24 1.56 6.80 6.77
CA GLN A 24 2.77 6.00 6.82
C GLN A 24 2.97 5.31 5.48
N THR A 25 4.09 5.59 4.84
CA THR A 25 4.47 4.96 3.58
C THR A 25 5.26 3.69 3.86
N PHE A 26 4.92 2.62 3.15
CA PHE A 26 5.67 1.37 3.15
C PHE A 26 6.04 1.01 1.73
N TYR A 27 7.31 0.68 1.53
CA TYR A 27 7.80 0.16 0.26
C TYR A 27 7.99 -1.35 0.32
N PRO A 28 7.99 -2.06 -0.82
CA PRO A 28 8.20 -3.50 -0.87
C PRO A 28 9.48 -3.94 -0.14
N GLN A 29 10.56 -3.18 -0.26
CA GLN A 29 11.85 -3.48 0.38
C GLN A 29 11.85 -3.36 1.91
N ASP A 30 10.87 -2.67 2.50
CA ASP A 30 10.78 -2.47 3.95
C ASP A 30 9.99 -3.59 4.64
N LEU A 31 9.41 -4.50 3.86
CA LEU A 31 8.48 -5.52 4.33
C LEU A 31 8.93 -6.92 3.89
N PRO A 32 8.45 -7.98 4.56
CA PRO A 32 8.72 -9.35 4.16
C PRO A 32 8.28 -9.61 2.72
N ASP A 33 9.11 -10.30 1.96
CA ASP A 33 8.78 -10.70 0.59
C ASP A 33 7.49 -11.54 0.56
N GLY A 34 6.64 -11.28 -0.42
CA GLY A 34 5.35 -11.97 -0.56
C GLY A 34 4.31 -11.67 0.52
N ILE A 35 4.48 -10.62 1.34
CA ILE A 35 3.47 -10.25 2.34
C ILE A 35 2.10 -9.99 1.68
N ASP A 36 1.09 -10.69 2.16
CA ASP A 36 -0.29 -10.46 1.74
C ASP A 36 -0.93 -9.31 2.53
N TYR A 37 -2.00 -8.77 1.96
CA TYR A 37 -2.76 -7.64 2.50
C TYR A 37 -3.29 -7.91 3.91
N TRP A 38 -3.80 -9.12 4.18
CA TRP A 38 -4.39 -9.47 5.47
C TRP A 38 -3.32 -9.66 6.54
N ALA A 39 -2.20 -10.29 6.19
CA ALA A 39 -1.03 -10.41 7.05
C ALA A 39 -0.43 -9.03 7.39
N PHE A 40 -0.40 -8.11 6.44
CA PHE A 40 -0.01 -6.73 6.69
C PHE A 40 -0.98 -6.02 7.64
N CYS A 41 -2.28 -6.05 7.35
CA CYS A 41 -3.30 -5.42 8.19
C CYS A 41 -3.30 -5.95 9.63
N GLY A 42 -3.05 -7.25 9.82
CA GLY A 42 -2.96 -7.86 11.16
C GLY A 42 -1.74 -7.43 11.98
N ARG A 43 -0.64 -7.01 11.33
CA ARG A 43 0.62 -6.66 11.99
C ARG A 43 0.87 -5.15 12.05
N ALA A 44 0.33 -4.41 11.09
CA ALA A 44 0.62 -3.01 10.95
C ALA A 44 0.00 -2.22 12.12
N VAL A 45 0.85 -1.43 12.78
CA VAL A 45 0.45 -0.54 13.87
C VAL A 45 0.94 0.88 13.60
N CYS A 46 0.15 1.86 14.01
CA CYS A 46 0.53 3.26 13.81
C CYS A 46 1.73 3.60 14.71
N LYS A 47 2.84 4.04 14.12
CA LYS A 47 4.03 4.46 14.90
C LYS A 47 3.75 5.67 15.82
N GLY A 48 2.69 6.43 15.57
CA GLY A 48 2.33 7.62 16.36
C GLY A 48 1.44 7.35 17.57
N CYS A 49 0.55 6.34 17.51
CA CYS A 49 -0.46 6.13 18.56
C CYS A 49 -0.80 4.66 18.84
N ALA A 50 -0.03 3.73 18.26
CA ALA A 50 -0.16 2.27 18.39
C ALA A 50 -1.52 1.68 17.97
N ALA A 51 -2.42 2.47 17.37
CA ALA A 51 -3.68 1.96 16.85
C ALA A 51 -3.47 1.07 15.61
N HIS A 52 -4.31 0.04 15.47
CA HIS A 52 -4.37 -0.78 14.27
C HIS A 52 -4.92 0.01 13.07
N HIS A 53 -4.43 -0.32 11.89
CA HIS A 53 -4.72 0.44 10.67
C HIS A 53 -5.99 -0.06 9.96
N PRO A 54 -6.87 0.83 9.49
CA PRO A 54 -8.11 0.42 8.82
C PRO A 54 -8.12 0.70 7.32
N HIS A 55 -7.13 1.41 6.77
CA HIS A 55 -7.15 1.77 5.35
C HIS A 55 -5.73 1.80 4.77
N VAL A 56 -5.52 0.97 3.76
CA VAL A 56 -4.28 0.88 3.00
C VAL A 56 -4.59 1.32 1.57
N THR A 57 -3.93 2.38 1.12
CA THR A 57 -4.02 2.86 -0.25
C THR A 57 -2.80 2.35 -1.02
N ARG A 58 -3.02 1.57 -2.09
CA ARG A 58 -1.95 1.06 -2.95
C ARG A 58 -1.68 2.06 -4.08
N TYR A 59 -0.43 2.46 -4.26
CA TYR A 59 -0.04 3.41 -5.30
C TYR A 59 0.63 2.66 -6.47
N PRO A 60 -0.03 2.60 -7.64
CA PRO A 60 0.58 2.01 -8.81
C PRO A 60 1.76 2.86 -9.27
N LYS A 61 2.71 2.23 -9.96
CA LYS A 61 3.75 2.91 -10.72
C LYS A 61 3.04 3.86 -11.68
N PRO A 62 3.45 5.14 -11.76
CA PRO A 62 2.93 6.00 -12.80
C PRO A 62 3.14 5.27 -14.12
N LEU A 63 2.04 5.00 -14.82
CA LEU A 63 2.08 4.51 -16.19
C LEU A 63 3.02 5.45 -16.96
N ASP A 64 3.88 4.89 -17.82
CA ASP A 64 4.69 5.70 -18.73
C ASP A 64 3.80 6.77 -19.37
N PRO A 65 4.27 8.02 -19.55
CA PRO A 65 3.44 9.09 -20.10
C PRO A 65 2.70 8.69 -21.40
N TRP A 66 3.32 7.84 -22.21
CA TRP A 66 2.75 7.25 -23.42
C TRP A 66 1.56 6.31 -23.18
N GLN A 67 1.52 5.60 -22.06
CA GLN A 67 0.41 4.73 -21.66
C GLN A 67 -0.78 5.55 -21.10
N ARG A 68 -0.53 6.75 -20.55
CA ARG A 68 -1.57 7.65 -20.02
C ARG A 68 -2.35 8.38 -21.12
N SER A 69 -1.72 8.58 -22.28
CA SER A 69 -2.31 9.27 -23.44
C SER A 69 -3.03 8.34 -24.41
N ARG A 70 -3.06 7.04 -24.16
CA ARG A 70 -3.73 6.09 -25.04
C ARG A 70 -5.25 6.16 -24.77
N PRO A 71 -6.07 6.64 -25.72
CA PRO A 71 -7.52 6.54 -25.57
C PRO A 71 -7.88 5.06 -25.43
N SER A 72 -8.76 4.75 -24.48
CA SER A 72 -9.40 3.44 -24.43
C SER A 72 -10.16 3.26 -25.76
N ASP A 73 -9.73 2.28 -26.55
CA ASP A 73 -10.43 1.82 -27.77
C ASP A 73 -11.76 1.17 -27.39
#